data_AF-A0A6J6SAB9-F1
#
_entry.id   AF-A0A6J6SAB9-F1
#
_cell.length_a   1.000
_cell.length_b   1.000
_cell.length_c   1.000
_cell.angle_alpha   90.00
_cell.angle_beta   90.00
_cell.angle_gamma   90.00
#
_symmetry.space_group_name_H-M   'P 1'
#
loop_
_entity.id
_entity.type
_entity.pdbx_description
1 polymer ?
#
loop_
_entity_poly.entity_id
_entity_poly.type
_entity_poly.pdbx_seq_one_letter_code
_entity_poly.pdbx_strand_id
1 'polypeptide(L)'
;MTPATLPVAAATGVVVSPDGRHVYVASDTSPGTIKIFDVNTATGDLVANGSVTGGDSAWDLALSPDGSKLFVIGGRSRVGDNLFTFSVDVSSGALNFMSSASAGLDPWGIVVTGSKIPVTTPTTDSAALVLKFTG
;
A
#
# COMPACT_ATOMS: atom_id res chain seq x y z
N MET A 1 26.07 -11.03 -10.87
CA MET A 1 24.67 -11.01 -11.34
C MET A 1 24.24 -9.55 -11.36
N THR A 2 23.77 -9.04 -12.49
CA THR A 2 23.15 -7.71 -12.56
C THR A 2 21.72 -7.82 -12.03
N PRO A 3 21.32 -7.04 -11.01
CA PRO A 3 19.94 -7.04 -10.54
C PRO A 3 18.98 -6.73 -11.69
N ALA A 4 17.90 -7.49 -11.81
CA ALA A 4 16.83 -7.14 -12.73
C ALA A 4 16.15 -5.86 -12.24
N THR A 5 16.05 -4.85 -13.11
CA THR A 5 15.31 -3.62 -12.82
C THR A 5 13.89 -3.72 -13.37
N LEU A 6 12.89 -3.62 -12.52
CA LEU A 6 11.50 -3.47 -12.96
C LEU A 6 11.22 -2.00 -13.28
N PRO A 7 10.51 -1.69 -14.39
CA PRO A 7 10.20 -0.32 -14.77
C PRO A 7 9.03 0.24 -13.95
N VAL A 8 9.22 0.46 -12.64
CA VAL A 8 8.28 1.22 -11.81
C VAL A 8 8.75 2.66 -11.69
N ALA A 9 8.09 3.57 -12.41
CA ALA A 9 8.38 5.00 -12.30
C ALA A 9 7.95 5.52 -10.92
N ALA A 10 8.73 6.44 -10.35
CA ALA A 10 8.41 7.12 -9.10
C ALA A 10 7.99 6.17 -7.94
N ALA A 11 8.67 5.03 -7.79
CA ALA A 11 8.38 4.08 -6.72
C ALA A 11 8.66 4.71 -5.34
N THR A 12 7.71 4.60 -4.42
CA THR A 12 7.74 5.29 -3.11
C THR A 12 7.60 4.34 -1.92
N GLY A 13 6.84 3.25 -2.05
CA GLY A 13 6.66 2.23 -1.01
C GLY A 13 6.54 0.84 -1.62
N VAL A 14 6.89 -0.19 -0.85
CA VAL A 14 6.81 -1.59 -1.28
C VAL A 14 6.43 -2.49 -0.10
N VAL A 15 5.55 -3.46 -0.35
CA VAL A 15 5.25 -4.53 0.61
C VAL A 15 5.16 -5.88 -0.11
N VAL A 16 5.47 -6.94 0.63
CA VAL A 16 5.34 -8.34 0.18
C VAL A 16 4.16 -8.96 0.92
N SER A 17 3.35 -9.77 0.23
CA SER A 17 2.29 -10.54 0.87
C SER A 17 2.83 -11.49 1.94
N PRO A 18 2.06 -11.83 3.00
CA PRO A 18 2.53 -12.72 4.06
C PRO A 18 2.97 -14.12 3.57
N ASP A 19 2.39 -14.59 2.47
CA ASP A 19 2.74 -15.86 1.83
C ASP A 19 3.94 -15.76 0.85
N GLY A 20 4.48 -14.55 0.66
CA GLY A 20 5.63 -14.28 -0.20
C GLY A 20 5.35 -14.35 -1.70
N ARG A 21 4.09 -14.45 -2.13
CA ARG A 21 3.73 -14.66 -3.54
C ARG A 21 3.48 -13.39 -4.34
N HIS A 22 3.18 -12.29 -3.67
CA HIS A 22 2.80 -11.03 -4.30
C HIS A 22 3.61 -9.87 -3.75
N VAL A 23 4.00 -8.94 -4.63
CA VAL A 23 4.63 -7.67 -4.27
C VAL A 23 3.76 -6.52 -4.77
N TYR A 24 3.49 -5.57 -3.89
CA TYR A 24 2.78 -4.34 -4.20
C TYR A 24 3.74 -3.17 -4.10
N VAL A 25 3.73 -2.27 -5.08
CA VAL A 25 4.60 -1.09 -5.11
C VAL A 25 3.77 0.16 -5.34
N ALA A 26 3.83 1.13 -4.43
CA ALA A 26 3.29 2.47 -4.69
C ALA A 26 4.18 3.21 -5.65
N SER A 27 3.53 4.00 -6.50
CA SER A 27 4.13 4.85 -7.50
C SER A 27 3.46 6.21 -7.43
N ASP A 28 4.23 7.25 -7.08
CA ASP A 28 3.75 8.64 -6.99
C ASP A 28 3.69 9.31 -8.36
N THR A 29 2.87 8.73 -9.23
CA THR A 29 2.45 9.33 -10.49
C THR A 29 1.21 10.19 -10.28
N SER A 30 0.72 10.84 -11.34
CA SER A 30 -0.55 11.59 -11.32
C SER A 30 -1.48 11.01 -12.40
N PRO A 31 -2.48 10.18 -12.04
CA PRO A 31 -2.81 9.73 -10.68
C PRO A 31 -1.78 8.73 -10.11
N GLY A 32 -1.76 8.57 -8.79
CA GLY A 32 -0.90 7.58 -8.11
C GLY A 32 -1.30 6.16 -8.46
N THR A 33 -0.34 5.24 -8.57
CA THR A 33 -0.63 3.84 -8.92
C THR A 33 -0.03 2.85 -7.93
N ILE A 34 -0.67 1.69 -7.84
CA ILE A 34 -0.15 0.51 -7.16
C ILE A 34 0.20 -0.50 -8.24
N LYS A 35 1.48 -0.85 -8.37
CA LYS A 35 1.94 -1.94 -9.25
C LYS A 35 1.89 -3.26 -8.49
N ILE A 36 1.41 -4.30 -9.16
CA ILE A 36 1.25 -5.65 -8.61
C ILE A 36 2.18 -6.58 -9.36
N PHE A 37 2.95 -7.37 -8.63
CA PHE A 37 3.87 -8.35 -9.18
C PHE A 37 3.67 -9.71 -8.51
N ASP A 38 3.74 -10.78 -9.30
CA ASP A 38 3.92 -12.13 -8.80
C ASP A 38 5.40 -12.38 -8.50
N VAL A 39 5.67 -13.14 -7.45
CA VAL A 39 7.02 -13.57 -7.06
C VAL A 39 7.25 -15.01 -7.52
N ASN A 40 8.29 -15.22 -8.32
CA ASN A 40 8.84 -16.55 -8.50
C ASN A 40 9.57 -16.95 -7.21
N THR A 41 8.92 -17.73 -6.35
CA THR A 41 9.47 -18.14 -5.04
C THR A 41 10.77 -18.95 -5.11
N ALA A 42 11.11 -19.52 -6.28
CA ALA A 42 12.36 -20.26 -6.46
C ALA A 42 13.54 -19.32 -6.79
N THR A 43 13.31 -18.22 -7.49
CA THR A 43 14.37 -17.32 -7.99
C THR A 43 14.36 -15.94 -7.36
N GLY A 44 13.24 -15.52 -6.78
CA GLY A 44 12.98 -14.15 -6.31
C GLY A 44 12.61 -13.18 -7.43
N ASP A 45 12.49 -13.63 -8.68
CA ASP A 45 12.14 -12.76 -9.80
C ASP A 45 10.69 -12.29 -9.70
N LEU A 46 10.46 -11.05 -10.09
CA LEU A 46 9.14 -10.42 -10.09
C LEU A 46 8.57 -10.38 -11.51
N VAL A 47 7.31 -10.78 -11.65
CA VAL A 47 6.57 -10.77 -12.92
C VAL A 47 5.39 -9.81 -12.78
N ALA A 48 5.22 -8.88 -13.73
CA ALA A 48 4.11 -7.93 -13.67
C ALA A 48 2.77 -8.65 -13.76
N ASN A 49 1.91 -8.43 -12.77
CA ASN A 49 0.58 -9.04 -12.63
C ASN A 49 -0.54 -7.99 -12.78
N GLY A 50 -0.26 -6.71 -12.57
CA GLY A 50 -1.23 -5.66 -12.89
C GLY A 50 -0.94 -4.32 -12.26
N SER A 51 -1.92 -3.42 -12.34
CA SER A 51 -1.91 -2.18 -11.58
C SER A 51 -3.30 -1.60 -11.36
N VAL A 52 -3.47 -0.89 -10.26
CA VAL A 52 -4.68 -0.12 -9.95
C VAL A 52 -4.32 1.31 -9.54
N THR A 53 -5.27 2.24 -9.60
CA THR A 53 -5.11 3.59 -9.07
C THR A 53 -5.08 3.54 -7.54
N GLY A 54 -4.09 4.18 -6.92
CA GLY A 54 -3.95 4.29 -5.46
C GLY A 54 -4.49 5.58 -4.85
N GLY A 55 -5.25 6.35 -5.64
CA GLY A 55 -5.67 7.73 -5.33
C GLY A 55 -4.92 8.76 -6.20
N ASP A 56 -4.98 10.03 -5.81
CA ASP A 56 -4.31 11.12 -6.53
C ASP A 56 -2.78 11.04 -6.43
N SER A 57 -2.28 10.42 -5.36
CA SER A 57 -0.88 10.02 -5.14
C SER A 57 -0.86 8.72 -4.35
N ALA A 58 0.19 7.92 -4.53
CA ALA A 58 0.47 6.75 -3.70
C ALA A 58 1.89 6.92 -3.14
N TRP A 59 2.00 7.09 -1.82
CA TRP A 59 3.27 7.36 -1.15
C TRP A 59 3.76 6.16 -0.35
N ASP A 60 2.87 5.53 0.42
CA ASP A 60 3.22 4.37 1.20
C ASP A 60 2.04 3.40 1.31
N LEU A 61 2.33 2.16 1.65
CA LEU A 61 1.36 1.08 1.72
C LEU A 61 1.69 0.09 2.83
N ALA A 62 0.64 -0.53 3.36
CA ALA A 62 0.74 -1.57 4.36
C ALA A 62 -0.31 -2.67 4.12
N LEU A 63 0.07 -3.92 4.30
CA LEU A 63 -0.86 -5.07 4.28
C LEU A 63 -1.37 -5.38 5.68
N SER A 64 -2.60 -5.87 5.76
CA SER A 64 -3.07 -6.54 6.96
C SER A 64 -2.28 -7.83 7.22
N PRO A 65 -2.15 -8.29 8.48
CA PRO A 65 -1.36 -9.49 8.80
C PRO A 65 -1.85 -10.77 8.13
N ASP A 66 -3.15 -10.85 7.84
CA ASP A 66 -3.78 -11.95 7.11
C ASP A 66 -3.66 -11.81 5.58
N GLY A 67 -3.08 -10.70 5.09
CA GLY A 67 -2.92 -10.38 3.68
C GLY A 67 -4.20 -10.01 2.94
N SER A 68 -5.35 -9.92 3.62
CA SER A 68 -6.66 -9.73 2.96
C SER A 68 -6.97 -8.28 2.60
N LYS A 69 -6.22 -7.31 3.13
CA LYS A 69 -6.39 -5.88 2.87
C LYS A 69 -5.07 -5.17 2.64
N LEU A 70 -5.08 -4.26 1.68
CA LEU A 70 -3.98 -3.32 1.41
C LEU A 70 -4.47 -1.90 1.70
N PHE A 71 -3.70 -1.18 2.51
CA PHE A 71 -3.91 0.22 2.82
C PHE A 71 -2.87 1.04 2.07
N VAL A 72 -3.31 2.11 1.43
CA VAL A 72 -2.44 3.05 0.73
C VAL A 72 -2.69 4.43 1.25
N ILE A 73 -1.62 5.15 1.55
CA ILE A 73 -1.69 6.56 1.86
C ILE A 73 -1.09 7.40 0.74
N GLY A 74 -1.66 8.57 0.55
CA GLY A 74 -1.16 9.55 -0.38
C GLY A 74 -2.21 10.62 -0.66
N GLY A 75 -1.76 11.82 -0.98
CA GLY A 75 -2.66 12.91 -1.30
C GLY A 75 -1.91 14.22 -1.42
N ARG A 76 -1.93 14.83 -2.60
CA ARG A 76 -1.29 16.14 -2.84
C ARG A 76 -2.12 17.31 -2.31
N SER A 77 -3.37 17.04 -1.91
CA SER A 77 -4.31 18.02 -1.40
C SER A 77 -4.41 17.88 0.12
N ARG A 78 -4.33 19.01 0.82
CA ARG A 78 -4.59 19.13 2.27
C ARG A 78 -6.07 18.90 2.64
N VAL A 79 -6.91 18.69 1.64
CA VAL A 79 -8.35 18.51 1.76
C VAL A 79 -8.75 17.31 0.92
N GLY A 80 -9.42 16.34 1.54
CA GLY A 80 -9.89 15.12 0.88
C GLY A 80 -9.45 13.83 1.59
N ASP A 81 -9.75 12.71 0.94
CA ASP A 81 -9.31 11.39 1.39
C ASP A 81 -7.87 11.14 0.94
N ASN A 82 -7.07 10.62 1.84
CA ASN A 82 -5.66 10.28 1.61
C ASN A 82 -5.26 8.94 2.24
N LEU A 83 -6.26 8.16 2.66
CA LEU A 83 -6.16 6.75 2.98
C LEU A 83 -7.14 6.00 2.08
N PHE A 84 -6.62 5.06 1.30
CA PHE A 84 -7.39 4.19 0.41
C PHE A 84 -7.25 2.75 0.90
N THR A 85 -8.36 2.03 0.98
CA THR A 85 -8.40 0.62 1.38
C THR A 85 -8.82 -0.23 0.20
N PHE A 86 -8.06 -1.29 -0.05
CA PHE A 86 -8.34 -2.30 -1.04
C PHE A 86 -8.48 -3.66 -0.36
N SER A 87 -9.40 -4.49 -0.82
CA SER A 87 -9.38 -5.92 -0.54
C SER A 87 -8.41 -6.60 -1.50
N VAL A 88 -7.69 -7.60 -0.99
CA VAL A 88 -6.74 -8.41 -1.74
C VAL A 88 -7.39 -9.76 -2.02
N ASP A 89 -7.46 -10.15 -3.29
CA ASP A 89 -7.65 -11.55 -3.64
C ASP A 89 -6.32 -12.27 -3.39
N VAL A 90 -6.24 -13.00 -2.27
CA VAL A 90 -4.97 -13.63 -1.83
C VAL A 90 -4.43 -14.68 -2.82
N SER A 91 -5.27 -15.22 -3.69
CA SER A 91 -4.85 -16.22 -4.67
C SER A 91 -4.16 -15.59 -5.87
N SER A 92 -4.72 -14.50 -6.38
CA SER A 92 -4.28 -13.82 -7.61
C SER A 92 -3.50 -12.55 -7.35
N GLY A 93 -3.47 -12.05 -6.12
CA GLY A 93 -2.86 -10.77 -5.77
C GLY A 93 -3.69 -9.55 -6.19
N ALA A 94 -4.85 -9.74 -6.85
CA ALA A 94 -5.65 -8.65 -7.39
C ALA A 94 -6.21 -7.74 -6.30
N LEU A 95 -6.25 -6.43 -6.58
CA LEU A 95 -6.75 -5.41 -5.68
C LEU A 95 -8.12 -4.89 -6.10
N ASN A 96 -9.06 -4.84 -5.16
CA ASN A 96 -10.38 -4.26 -5.37
C ASN A 96 -10.59 -3.11 -4.39
N PHE A 97 -10.90 -1.92 -4.91
CA PHE A 97 -11.14 -0.75 -4.08
C PHE A 97 -12.35 -0.97 -3.17
N MET A 98 -12.20 -0.64 -1.88
CA MET A 98 -13.27 -0.77 -0.88
C MET A 98 -13.79 0.59 -0.44
N SER A 99 -12.88 1.44 0.05
CA SER A 99 -13.24 2.71 0.67
C SER A 99 -12.06 3.66 0.73
N SER A 100 -12.36 4.94 0.90
CA SER A 100 -11.39 5.98 1.19
C SER A 100 -11.82 6.78 2.42
N ALA A 101 -10.85 7.39 3.09
CA ALA A 101 -11.06 8.26 4.23
C ALA A 101 -9.96 9.32 4.34
N SER A 102 -10.25 10.41 5.03
CA SER A 102 -9.22 11.37 5.45
C SER A 102 -8.45 10.82 6.65
N ALA A 103 -7.12 10.74 6.52
CA ALA A 103 -6.18 10.35 7.57
C ALA A 103 -5.43 11.56 8.18
N GLY A 104 -5.88 12.78 7.90
CA GLY A 104 -5.24 14.02 8.36
C GLY A 104 -4.39 14.67 7.27
N LEU A 105 -3.47 15.55 7.66
CA LEU A 105 -2.61 16.28 6.71
C LEU A 105 -1.33 15.50 6.43
N ASP A 106 -1.03 15.29 5.15
CA ASP A 106 0.25 14.78 4.64
C ASP A 106 0.82 13.56 5.41
N PRO A 107 0.08 12.43 5.50
CA PRO A 107 0.62 11.21 6.10
C PRO A 107 1.78 10.71 5.22
N TRP A 108 2.94 10.47 5.82
CA TRP A 108 4.13 10.04 5.07
C TRP A 108 4.44 8.54 5.17
N GLY A 109 3.94 7.90 6.23
CA GLY A 109 4.15 6.46 6.44
C GLY A 109 2.87 5.80 6.94
N ILE A 110 2.70 4.53 6.63
CA ILE A 110 1.62 3.71 7.17
C ILE A 110 2.17 2.38 7.67
N VAL A 111 1.72 1.96 8.83
CA VAL A 111 2.03 0.65 9.38
C VAL A 111 0.77 0.01 9.94
N VAL A 112 0.62 -1.28 9.70
CA VAL A 112 -0.47 -2.09 10.27
C VAL A 112 0.10 -2.96 11.39
N THR A 113 -0.54 -2.94 12.56
CA THR A 113 -0.12 -3.72 13.75
C THR A 113 -1.31 -4.45 14.40
N GLY A 114 -1.03 -5.49 15.20
CA GLY A 114 -1.96 -6.09 16.19
C GLY A 114 -1.18 -6.42 17.48
N SER A 115 -1.73 -6.50 18.70
CA SER A 115 -3.10 -6.32 19.24
C SER A 115 -3.15 -5.17 20.28
N LYS A 116 -4.25 -4.39 20.29
CA LYS A 116 -4.73 -3.33 21.25
C LYS A 116 -4.34 -1.82 21.04
N ILE A 117 -5.35 -0.98 21.33
CA ILE A 117 -5.85 0.38 20.90
C ILE A 117 -5.00 1.60 21.37
N PRO A 118 -5.11 2.88 20.87
CA PRO A 118 -6.01 3.49 19.86
C PRO A 118 -5.34 3.94 18.55
N VAL A 119 -6.19 4.24 17.55
CA VAL A 119 -5.85 5.14 16.44
C VAL A 119 -5.63 6.52 17.05
N THR A 120 -4.37 6.91 17.23
CA THR A 120 -4.05 8.31 17.41
C THR A 120 -3.88 8.89 16.02
N THR A 121 -4.89 9.61 15.56
CA THR A 121 -4.70 10.53 14.43
C THR A 121 -3.58 11.49 14.83
N PRO A 122 -2.54 11.71 14.01
CA PRO A 122 -1.63 12.82 14.25
C PRO A 122 -2.45 14.09 14.07
N THR A 123 -2.80 14.74 15.17
CA THR A 123 -3.72 15.88 15.11
C THR A 123 -3.06 17.13 14.55
N THR A 124 -1.73 17.18 14.37
CA THR A 124 -1.06 18.42 13.96
C THR A 124 0.27 18.31 13.20
N ASP A 125 0.83 17.13 12.92
CA ASP A 125 2.09 17.04 12.16
C ASP A 125 2.22 15.75 11.35
N SER A 126 2.97 15.82 10.24
CA SER A 126 3.32 14.72 9.34
C SER A 126 3.91 13.53 10.11
N ALA A 127 3.04 12.59 10.51
CA ALA A 127 3.45 11.39 11.23
C ALA A 127 2.92 10.13 10.56
N ALA A 128 3.51 8.99 10.93
CA ALA A 128 3.10 7.70 10.42
C ALA A 128 1.68 7.33 10.93
N LEU A 129 0.82 6.88 10.03
CA LEU A 129 -0.48 6.32 10.36
C LEU A 129 -0.32 4.89 10.86
N VAL A 130 -0.76 4.61 12.07
CA VAL A 130 -0.78 3.25 12.63
C VAL A 130 -2.20 2.71 12.59
N LEU A 131 -2.47 1.75 11.71
CA LEU A 131 -3.73 1.03 11.66
C LEU A 131 -3.66 -0.22 12.55
N LYS A 132 -4.74 -0.47 13.30
CA LYS A 132 -4.85 -1.62 14.22
C LYS A 132 -6.14 -2.38 13.94
N PHE A 133 -6.05 -3.70 13.75
CA PHE A 133 -7.19 -4.58 13.51
C PHE A 133 -7.56 -5.38 14.76
N THR A 134 -8.85 -5.53 15.01
CA THR A 134 -9.42 -6.45 16.01
C THR A 134 -10.18 -7.55 15.28
N GLY A 135 -9.85 -8.81 15.57
CA GLY A 135 -10.69 -9.96 15.21
C GLY A 135 -11.88 -10.09 16.17
#